data_AF-A0A7W7ICX7-F1
#
_entry.id   AF-A0A7W7ICX7-F1
#
_cell.length_a   1.000
_cell.length_b   1.000
_cell.length_c   1.000
_cell.angle_alpha   90.00
_cell.angle_beta   90.00
_cell.angle_gamma   90.00
#
_symmetry.space_group_name_H-M   'P 1'
#
loop_
_entity.id
_entity.type
_entity.pdbx_description
1 polymer ?
#
loop_
_entity_poly.entity_id
_entity_poly.type
_entity_poly.pdbx_seq_one_letter_code
_entity_poly.pdbx_strand_id
1 'polypeptide(L)'
;MTRSGGPDPRPGLTRRAVLYAAGATGGVAAMGASAKADLLTETERKMVLQLAKAGSAYPMEPPSFGEKGTAMSRATMPRLREAEARLTAERAALVRKGAQALIAQGLLGAGRAQLLAGVGKAANGQGKDALIAAVQLAVATVSKHFDPAKDHPANDWVAVLGRLAERGIQPRPLRHQKERD
;
A
#
# COMPACT_ATOMS: atom_id res chain seq x y z
N MET A 1 26.23 13.30 -76.81
CA MET A 1 26.95 13.97 -75.71
C MET A 1 26.09 13.78 -74.46
N THR A 2 26.43 13.14 -73.35
CA THR A 2 27.66 12.59 -72.75
C THR A 2 27.23 11.64 -71.61
N ARG A 3 28.09 10.67 -71.27
CA ARG A 3 27.91 9.60 -70.27
C ARG A 3 27.85 10.07 -68.79
N SER A 4 27.57 9.09 -67.93
CA SER A 4 28.01 8.89 -66.53
C SER A 4 26.95 9.20 -65.47
N GLY A 5 26.63 8.36 -64.48
CA GLY A 5 27.15 7.05 -64.08
C GLY A 5 26.52 6.60 -62.74
N GLY A 6 26.71 5.34 -62.36
CA GLY A 6 26.77 4.86 -60.96
C GLY A 6 25.44 4.54 -60.22
N PRO A 7 25.32 3.35 -59.56
CA PRO A 7 24.16 2.96 -58.75
C PRO A 7 24.38 3.12 -57.24
N ASP A 8 23.35 3.53 -56.49
CA ASP A 8 22.89 2.93 -55.21
C ASP A 8 21.65 3.69 -54.70
N PRO A 9 20.66 3.01 -54.11
CA PRO A 9 20.27 3.44 -52.77
C PRO A 9 19.90 2.28 -51.84
N ARG A 10 20.55 2.22 -50.68
CA ARG A 10 20.01 1.54 -49.48
C ARG A 10 19.36 2.55 -48.52
N PRO A 11 18.81 2.09 -47.39
CA PRO A 11 17.38 2.04 -47.12
C PRO A 11 16.98 3.17 -46.16
N GLY A 12 15.69 3.51 -46.07
CA GLY A 12 15.33 4.50 -45.06
C GLY A 12 13.87 4.90 -45.07
N LEU A 13 13.09 4.14 -44.31
CA LEU A 13 12.12 4.63 -43.33
C LEU A 13 11.42 5.95 -43.66
N THR A 14 10.21 5.76 -44.19
CA THR A 14 8.96 6.39 -43.74
C THR A 14 9.14 7.69 -42.94
N ARG A 15 8.98 8.77 -43.70
CA ARG A 15 8.71 10.12 -43.25
C ARG A 15 7.52 10.17 -42.27
N ARG A 16 7.66 11.11 -41.33
CA ARG A 16 6.62 11.97 -40.74
C ARG A 16 5.67 11.33 -39.72
N ALA A 17 5.96 11.66 -38.46
CA ALA A 17 5.04 12.54 -37.73
C ALA A 17 5.86 13.60 -36.99
N VAL A 18 5.68 14.84 -37.45
CA VAL A 18 6.14 16.08 -36.84
C VAL A 18 5.26 16.34 -35.61
N LEU A 19 5.84 16.78 -34.49
CA LEU A 19 5.23 17.82 -33.66
C LEU A 19 6.33 18.61 -32.92
N TYR A 20 6.20 19.93 -33.08
CA TYR A 20 7.07 21.02 -32.63
C TYR A 20 7.05 21.22 -31.11
N ALA A 21 8.19 21.59 -30.53
CA ALA A 21 8.32 22.77 -29.67
C ALA A 21 9.80 23.09 -29.42
N ALA A 22 10.20 24.31 -29.78
CA ALA A 22 11.55 24.84 -29.66
C ALA A 22 11.77 25.50 -28.29
N GLY A 23 12.99 25.33 -27.76
CA GLY A 23 13.48 26.03 -26.57
C GLY A 23 14.79 25.41 -26.04
N ALA A 24 15.92 25.70 -26.70
CA ALA A 24 17.26 25.59 -26.09
C ALA A 24 17.38 26.69 -25.03
N THR A 25 17.92 26.49 -23.82
CA THR A 25 19.30 26.18 -23.47
C THR A 25 19.36 25.85 -21.97
N GLY A 26 20.19 24.88 -21.56
CA GLY A 26 20.45 24.60 -20.14
C GLY A 26 20.60 23.13 -19.84
N GLY A 27 21.67 22.52 -20.37
CA GLY A 27 22.07 21.17 -20.01
C GLY A 27 22.48 21.11 -18.54
N VAL A 28 21.56 20.73 -17.68
CA VAL A 28 21.88 19.99 -16.46
C VAL A 28 21.20 18.64 -16.67
N ALA A 29 22.02 17.63 -16.98
CA ALA A 29 21.59 16.25 -16.85
C ALA A 29 21.24 16.03 -15.38
N ALA A 30 19.98 16.28 -15.02
CA ALA A 30 19.38 15.72 -13.82
C ALA A 30 19.34 14.21 -14.07
N MET A 31 20.44 13.55 -13.71
CA MET A 31 20.49 12.11 -13.51
C MET A 31 19.22 11.73 -12.78
N GLY A 32 18.49 10.78 -13.36
CA GLY A 32 17.16 10.42 -12.93
C GLY A 32 17.13 10.01 -11.47
N ALA A 33 16.79 10.95 -10.60
CA ALA A 33 15.86 10.64 -9.54
C ALA A 33 14.54 10.33 -10.26
N SER A 34 14.35 9.07 -10.62
CA SER A 34 13.01 8.54 -10.78
C SER A 34 12.34 8.80 -9.44
N ALA A 35 11.64 9.94 -9.34
CA ALA A 35 10.70 10.17 -8.27
C ALA A 35 9.75 9.00 -8.40
N LYS A 36 9.97 7.95 -7.60
CA LYS A 36 8.98 6.89 -7.43
C LYS A 36 7.72 7.65 -7.10
N ALA A 37 6.78 7.70 -8.04
CA ALA A 37 5.50 8.33 -7.81
C ALA A 37 5.00 7.77 -6.47
N ASP A 38 4.64 8.66 -5.56
CA ASP A 38 4.17 8.27 -4.23
C ASP A 38 3.07 7.21 -4.42
N LEU A 39 3.36 5.97 -4.02
CA LEU A 39 2.50 4.82 -4.34
C LEU A 39 1.14 4.98 -3.64
N LEU A 40 1.15 5.59 -2.45
CA LEU A 40 -0.03 6.02 -1.72
C LEU A 40 0.01 7.54 -1.48
N THR A 41 -1.17 8.16 -1.41
CA THR A 41 -1.34 9.51 -0.88
C THR A 41 -1.15 9.55 0.64
N GLU A 42 -0.89 10.74 1.19
CA GLU A 42 -0.74 10.92 2.64
C GLU A 42 -1.99 10.48 3.43
N THR A 43 -3.19 10.72 2.88
CA THR A 43 -4.46 10.30 3.51
C THR A 43 -4.60 8.77 3.54
N GLU A 44 -4.25 8.10 2.44
CA GLU A 44 -4.24 6.63 2.38
C GLU A 44 -3.23 6.04 3.36
N ARG A 45 -2.03 6.63 3.45
CA ARG A 45 -1.01 6.22 4.45
C ARG A 45 -1.51 6.36 5.87
N LYS A 46 -2.20 7.45 6.21
CA LYS A 46 -2.80 7.64 7.54
C LYS A 46 -3.83 6.56 7.87
N MET A 47 -4.67 6.17 6.90
CA MET A 47 -5.62 5.07 7.07
C MET A 47 -4.89 3.73 7.33
N VAL A 48 -3.87 3.40 6.54
CA VAL A 48 -3.09 2.17 6.74
C VAL A 48 -2.35 2.18 8.09
N LEU A 49 -1.80 3.32 8.49
CA LEU A 49 -1.15 3.46 9.79
C LEU A 49 -2.15 3.28 10.95
N GLN A 50 -3.38 3.77 10.80
CA GLN A 50 -4.44 3.54 11.78
C GLN A 50 -4.82 2.05 11.86
N LEU A 51 -4.89 1.34 10.72
CA LEU A 51 -5.05 -0.12 10.71
C LEU A 51 -3.89 -0.82 11.42
N ALA A 52 -2.64 -0.41 11.19
CA ALA A 52 -1.47 -0.99 11.85
C ALA A 52 -1.54 -0.85 13.37
N LYS A 53 -1.95 0.33 13.86
CA LYS A 53 -2.19 0.60 15.29
C LYS A 53 -3.41 -0.12 15.86
N ALA A 54 -4.37 -0.50 15.03
CA ALA A 54 -5.51 -1.30 15.47
C ALA A 54 -5.13 -2.79 15.54
N GLY A 55 -4.41 -3.30 14.54
CA GLY A 55 -3.95 -4.68 14.43
C GLY A 55 -2.79 -5.04 15.35
N SER A 56 -2.02 -4.06 15.84
CA SER A 56 -0.92 -4.31 16.79
C SER A 56 -1.39 -4.87 18.15
N ALA A 57 -2.68 -4.83 18.45
CA ALA A 57 -3.26 -5.32 19.70
C ALA A 57 -4.48 -6.24 19.48
N TYR A 58 -4.76 -6.64 18.23
CA TYR A 58 -5.98 -7.41 17.89
C TYR A 58 -5.81 -8.29 16.64
N PRO A 59 -6.29 -9.55 16.64
CA PRO A 59 -6.88 -10.27 17.77
C PRO A 59 -5.82 -10.75 18.77
N MET A 60 -4.56 -10.83 18.35
CA MET A 60 -3.40 -11.06 19.21
C MET A 60 -2.27 -10.11 18.79
N GLU A 61 -1.43 -9.72 19.76
CA GLU A 61 -0.22 -8.96 19.46
C GLU A 61 0.71 -9.79 18.55
N PRO A 62 1.19 -9.22 17.43
CA PRO A 62 2.18 -9.89 16.61
C PRO A 62 3.44 -10.22 17.43
N PRO A 63 4.03 -11.42 17.26
CA PRO A 63 5.27 -11.77 17.94
C PRO A 63 6.34 -10.68 17.75
N SER A 64 7.21 -10.50 18.74
CA SER A 64 8.27 -9.48 18.63
C SER A 64 9.24 -9.80 17.49
N PHE A 65 9.45 -11.08 17.16
CA PHE A 65 10.42 -11.55 16.18
C PHE A 65 11.82 -10.95 16.38
N GLY A 66 12.20 -10.73 17.65
CA GLY A 66 13.47 -10.09 18.03
C GLY A 66 13.56 -8.60 17.70
N GLU A 67 12.46 -7.97 17.26
CA GLU A 67 12.42 -6.53 17.02
C GLU A 67 12.31 -5.75 18.34
N LYS A 68 12.95 -4.58 18.39
CA LYS A 68 12.88 -3.69 19.54
C LYS A 68 11.50 -3.03 19.65
N GLY A 69 10.97 -2.98 20.88
CA GLY A 69 9.70 -2.33 21.21
C GLY A 69 8.45 -3.19 20.99
N THR A 70 7.32 -2.70 21.48
CA THR A 70 6.01 -3.38 21.35
C THR A 70 5.51 -3.31 19.90
N ALA A 71 4.52 -4.15 19.54
CA ALA A 71 3.90 -4.03 18.22
C ALA A 71 3.30 -2.63 17.99
N MET A 72 2.77 -2.01 19.05
CA MET A 72 2.24 -0.65 19.01
C MET A 72 3.32 0.39 18.69
N SER A 73 4.47 0.34 19.37
CA SER A 73 5.54 1.32 19.16
C SER A 73 6.18 1.19 17.77
N ARG A 74 6.04 0.03 17.12
CA ARG A 74 6.52 -0.23 15.77
C ARG A 74 5.59 0.33 14.68
N ALA A 75 4.30 0.55 14.96
CA ALA A 75 3.33 1.08 14.02
C ALA A 75 3.54 2.60 13.76
N THR A 76 4.57 2.94 13.00
CA THR A 76 5.00 4.31 12.72
C THR A 76 5.00 4.63 11.22
N MET A 77 4.93 5.92 10.88
CA MET A 77 4.95 6.38 9.49
C MET A 77 6.26 6.01 8.75
N PRO A 78 7.47 6.13 9.34
CA PRO A 78 8.69 5.68 8.69
C PRO A 78 8.65 4.21 8.29
N ARG A 79 8.20 3.32 9.19
CA ARG A 79 8.11 1.88 8.90
C ARG A 79 7.05 1.57 7.85
N LEU A 80 5.95 2.34 7.81
CA LEU A 80 4.96 2.23 6.74
C LEU A 80 5.59 2.55 5.39
N ARG A 81 6.39 3.62 5.29
CA ARG A 81 7.08 3.99 4.04
C ARG A 81 8.10 2.93 3.61
N GLU A 82 8.81 2.32 4.56
CA GLU A 82 9.70 1.18 4.29
C GLU A 82 8.94 -0.05 3.76
N ALA A 83 7.77 -0.35 4.31
CA ALA A 83 6.92 -1.43 3.82
C ALA A 83 6.31 -1.10 2.45
N GLU A 84 5.85 0.14 2.24
CA GLU A 84 5.32 0.66 0.98
C GLU A 84 6.35 0.56 -0.14
N ALA A 85 7.62 0.87 0.13
CA ALA A 85 8.70 0.79 -0.86
C ALA A 85 8.96 -0.61 -1.43
N ARG A 86 8.44 -1.66 -0.76
CA ARG A 86 8.53 -3.07 -1.20
C ARG A 86 7.34 -3.52 -2.05
N LEU A 87 6.34 -2.66 -2.27
CA LEU A 87 5.15 -2.98 -3.08
C LEU A 87 5.44 -2.93 -4.58
N THR A 88 4.80 -3.82 -5.33
CA THR A 88 4.61 -3.65 -6.77
C THR A 88 3.52 -2.60 -7.04
N ALA A 89 3.50 -2.02 -8.23
CA ALA A 89 2.49 -1.03 -8.61
C ALA A 89 1.06 -1.61 -8.54
N GLU A 90 0.88 -2.87 -8.97
CA GLU A 90 -0.40 -3.57 -8.90
C GLU A 90 -0.88 -3.76 -7.45
N ARG A 91 0.02 -4.17 -6.56
CA ARG A 91 -0.31 -4.34 -5.14
C ARG A 91 -0.61 -2.99 -4.48
N ALA A 92 0.12 -1.94 -4.83
CA ALA A 92 -0.16 -0.59 -4.37
C ALA A 92 -1.58 -0.12 -4.80
N ALA A 93 -2.03 -0.43 -6.02
CA ALA A 93 -3.38 -0.10 -6.47
C ALA A 93 -4.46 -0.79 -5.62
N LEU A 94 -4.26 -2.05 -5.24
CA LEU A 94 -5.16 -2.76 -4.32
C LEU A 94 -5.18 -2.13 -2.93
N VAL A 95 -4.01 -1.80 -2.38
CA VAL A 95 -3.90 -1.09 -1.09
C VAL A 95 -4.66 0.23 -1.12
N ARG A 96 -4.47 1.04 -2.17
CA ARG A 96 -5.18 2.31 -2.35
C ARG A 96 -6.68 2.11 -2.36
N LYS A 97 -7.19 1.17 -3.16
CA LYS A 97 -8.61 0.84 -3.23
C LYS A 97 -9.17 0.43 -1.86
N GLY A 98 -8.43 -0.38 -1.10
CA GLY A 98 -8.81 -0.80 0.25
C GLY A 98 -8.85 0.37 1.24
N ALA A 99 -7.79 1.20 1.26
CA ALA A 99 -7.72 2.38 2.11
C ALA A 99 -8.83 3.38 1.79
N GLN A 100 -9.05 3.67 0.50
CA GLN A 100 -10.12 4.56 0.03
C GLN A 100 -11.51 4.04 0.42
N ALA A 101 -11.76 2.74 0.33
CA ALA A 101 -13.04 2.15 0.75
C ALA A 101 -13.30 2.37 2.25
N LEU A 102 -12.28 2.25 3.10
CA LEU A 102 -12.42 2.51 4.53
C LEU A 102 -12.58 4.01 4.84
N ILE A 103 -11.85 4.87 4.11
CA ILE A 103 -11.99 6.33 4.21
C ILE A 103 -13.41 6.77 3.80
N ALA A 104 -13.94 6.25 2.69
CA ALA A 104 -15.29 6.55 2.21
C ALA A 104 -16.38 6.11 3.20
N GLN A 105 -16.11 5.10 4.03
CA GLN A 105 -16.97 4.70 5.15
C GLN A 105 -16.81 5.59 6.40
N GLY A 106 -16.00 6.65 6.34
CA GLY A 106 -15.76 7.55 7.47
C GLY A 106 -14.90 6.94 8.57
N LEU A 107 -14.09 5.92 8.27
CA LEU A 107 -13.31 5.20 9.30
C LEU A 107 -11.97 5.84 9.62
N LEU A 108 -11.52 6.82 8.83
CA LEU A 108 -10.32 7.59 9.15
C LEU A 108 -10.59 8.48 10.37
N GLY A 109 -9.75 8.38 11.41
CA GLY A 109 -9.96 9.05 12.70
C GLY A 109 -10.97 8.36 13.62
N ALA A 110 -11.65 7.30 13.15
CA ALA A 110 -12.58 6.54 13.99
C ALA A 110 -11.85 5.82 15.14
N GLY A 111 -12.54 5.65 16.26
CA GLY A 111 -12.03 4.87 17.39
C GLY A 111 -11.75 3.41 16.98
N ARG A 112 -10.81 2.76 17.68
CA ARG A 112 -10.36 1.39 17.34
C ARG A 112 -11.51 0.40 17.15
N ALA A 113 -12.48 0.37 18.07
CA ALA A 113 -13.60 -0.57 17.99
C ALA A 113 -14.45 -0.35 16.72
N GLN A 114 -14.75 0.91 16.40
CA GLN A 114 -15.50 1.28 15.19
C GLN A 114 -14.72 0.93 13.93
N LEU A 115 -13.40 1.17 13.91
CA LEU A 115 -12.54 0.78 12.80
C LEU A 115 -12.57 -0.74 12.58
N LEU A 116 -12.35 -1.53 13.64
CA LEU A 116 -12.34 -3.00 13.53
C LEU A 116 -13.71 -3.55 13.10
N ALA A 117 -14.82 -2.97 13.60
CA ALA A 117 -16.16 -3.33 13.16
C ALA A 117 -16.41 -2.96 11.69
N GLY A 118 -15.93 -1.80 11.24
CA GLY A 118 -15.99 -1.37 9.84
C GLY A 118 -15.20 -2.28 8.91
N VAL A 119 -13.98 -2.67 9.32
CA VAL A 119 -13.17 -3.68 8.62
C VAL A 119 -13.92 -5.01 8.54
N GLY A 120 -14.55 -5.47 9.63
CA GLY A 120 -15.33 -6.70 9.64
C GLY A 120 -16.53 -6.65 8.68
N LYS A 121 -17.23 -5.51 8.59
CA LYS A 121 -18.28 -5.31 7.59
C LYS A 121 -17.72 -5.34 6.16
N ALA A 122 -16.60 -4.66 5.93
CA ALA A 122 -15.95 -4.62 4.62
C ALA A 122 -15.39 -6.00 4.19
N ALA A 123 -15.03 -6.86 5.14
CA ALA A 123 -14.53 -8.22 4.90
C ALA A 123 -15.52 -9.12 4.15
N ASN A 124 -16.82 -8.84 4.27
CA ASN A 124 -17.90 -9.62 3.67
C ASN A 124 -18.43 -8.98 2.36
N GLY A 125 -17.78 -7.91 1.88
CA GLY A 125 -18.19 -7.19 0.67
C GLY A 125 -17.35 -7.54 -0.57
N GLN A 126 -17.73 -6.95 -1.71
CA GLN A 126 -17.06 -7.13 -3.02
C GLN A 126 -15.62 -6.58 -3.07
N GLY A 127 -15.15 -5.88 -2.03
CA GLY A 127 -13.83 -5.27 -1.94
C GLY A 127 -12.81 -6.04 -1.09
N LYS A 128 -13.07 -7.32 -0.80
CA LYS A 128 -12.28 -8.12 0.15
C LYS A 128 -10.78 -8.17 -0.18
N ASP A 129 -10.40 -8.37 -1.44
CA ASP A 129 -8.97 -8.48 -1.82
C ASP A 129 -8.21 -7.16 -1.63
N ALA A 130 -8.88 -6.03 -1.92
CA ALA A 130 -8.32 -4.70 -1.69
C ALA A 130 -8.17 -4.43 -0.17
N LEU A 131 -9.13 -4.89 0.63
CA LEU A 131 -9.04 -4.82 2.09
C LEU A 131 -7.88 -5.68 2.61
N ILE A 132 -7.73 -6.91 2.13
CA ILE A 132 -6.62 -7.81 2.50
C ILE A 132 -5.28 -7.14 2.18
N ALA A 133 -5.13 -6.55 1.00
CA ALA A 133 -3.90 -5.85 0.63
C ALA A 133 -3.57 -4.69 1.58
N ALA A 134 -4.57 -3.85 1.92
CA ALA A 134 -4.39 -2.74 2.85
C ALA A 134 -4.03 -3.22 4.27
N VAL A 135 -4.66 -4.30 4.73
CA VAL A 135 -4.35 -4.93 6.01
C VAL A 135 -2.96 -5.54 6.01
N GLN A 136 -2.54 -6.18 4.92
CA GLN A 136 -1.20 -6.74 4.85
C GLN A 136 -0.15 -5.64 4.95
N LEU A 137 -0.32 -4.52 4.25
CA LEU A 137 0.62 -3.40 4.38
C LEU A 137 0.67 -2.90 5.83
N ALA A 138 -0.46 -2.85 6.53
CA ALA A 138 -0.52 -2.53 7.95
C ALA A 138 0.24 -3.55 8.82
N VAL A 139 0.13 -4.85 8.54
CA VAL A 139 0.90 -5.89 9.24
C VAL A 139 2.40 -5.77 8.97
N ALA A 140 2.79 -5.57 7.72
CA ALA A 140 4.19 -5.37 7.29
C ALA A 140 4.80 -4.07 7.84
N THR A 141 3.96 -3.11 8.24
CA THR A 141 4.37 -1.89 8.97
C THR A 141 4.75 -2.22 10.42
N VAL A 142 4.03 -3.14 11.06
CA VAL A 142 4.27 -3.55 12.47
C VAL A 142 5.49 -4.46 12.58
N SER A 143 5.66 -5.40 11.64
CA SER A 143 6.80 -6.32 11.61
C SER A 143 7.39 -6.43 10.22
N LYS A 144 8.70 -6.21 10.13
CA LYS A 144 9.47 -6.25 8.88
C LYS A 144 9.57 -7.66 8.29
N HIS A 145 9.31 -8.68 9.10
CA HIS A 145 9.37 -10.09 8.69
C HIS A 145 8.20 -10.47 7.78
N PHE A 146 7.12 -9.68 7.77
CA PHE A 146 6.02 -9.87 6.84
C PHE A 146 6.28 -9.16 5.52
N ASP A 147 5.95 -9.88 4.45
CA ASP A 147 6.01 -9.40 3.07
C ASP A 147 4.68 -8.71 2.71
N PRO A 148 4.68 -7.42 2.36
CA PRO A 148 3.46 -6.70 1.98
C PRO A 148 2.84 -7.17 0.66
N ALA A 149 3.56 -7.95 -0.15
CA ALA A 149 3.05 -8.56 -1.37
C ALA A 149 2.23 -9.85 -1.12
N LYS A 150 2.38 -10.48 0.05
CA LYS A 150 1.64 -11.72 0.40
C LYS A 150 0.32 -11.40 1.08
N ASP A 151 -0.60 -12.36 1.13
CA ASP A 151 -1.91 -12.14 1.78
C ASP A 151 -1.97 -12.65 3.23
N HIS A 152 -0.99 -13.45 3.66
CA HIS A 152 -0.90 -13.90 5.04
C HIS A 152 0.05 -13.00 5.86
N PRO A 153 -0.34 -12.60 7.08
CA PRO A 153 -1.50 -13.07 7.85
C PRO A 153 -2.79 -12.25 7.69
N ALA A 154 -2.84 -11.26 6.78
CA ALA A 154 -4.02 -10.39 6.62
C ALA A 154 -5.32 -11.13 6.31
N ASN A 155 -5.27 -12.21 5.53
CA ASN A 155 -6.42 -13.09 5.25
C ASN A 155 -7.11 -13.57 6.53
N ASP A 156 -6.33 -14.07 7.48
CA ASP A 156 -6.86 -14.63 8.73
C ASP A 156 -7.49 -13.53 9.59
N TRP A 157 -6.85 -12.36 9.63
CA TRP A 157 -7.35 -11.19 10.33
C TRP A 157 -8.71 -10.72 9.79
N VAL A 158 -8.78 -10.53 8.47
CA VAL A 158 -9.99 -10.11 7.76
C VAL A 158 -11.10 -11.17 7.93
N ALA A 159 -10.77 -12.46 7.84
CA ALA A 159 -11.73 -13.53 8.02
C ALA A 159 -12.30 -13.60 9.44
N VAL A 160 -11.46 -13.43 10.47
CA VAL A 160 -11.92 -13.36 11.88
C VAL A 160 -12.87 -12.19 12.10
N LEU A 161 -12.51 -11.00 11.60
CA LEU A 161 -13.34 -9.81 11.73
C LEU A 161 -14.67 -9.93 10.95
N GLY A 162 -14.64 -10.55 9.77
CA GLY A 162 -15.84 -10.84 8.98
C GLY A 162 -16.82 -11.74 9.73
N ARG A 163 -16.33 -12.83 10.32
CA ARG A 163 -17.17 -13.74 11.14
C ARG A 163 -17.77 -13.06 12.37
N LEU A 164 -17.04 -12.13 13.00
CA LEU A 164 -17.57 -11.37 14.14
C LEU A 164 -18.66 -10.40 13.69
N ALA A 165 -18.48 -9.73 12.55
CA ALA A 165 -19.47 -8.84 11.98
C ALA A 165 -20.77 -9.56 11.60
N GLU A 166 -20.69 -10.75 10.99
CA GLU A 166 -21.86 -11.59 10.69
C GLU A 166 -22.67 -11.95 11.94
N ARG A 167 -21.97 -12.14 13.07
CA ARG A 167 -22.58 -12.48 14.36
C ARG A 167 -23.03 -11.25 15.16
N GLY A 168 -22.85 -10.04 14.63
CA GLY A 168 -23.13 -8.79 15.35
C GLY A 168 -22.22 -8.56 16.57
N ILE A 169 -21.09 -9.25 16.66
CA ILE A 169 -20.16 -9.16 17.79
C ILE A 169 -19.16 -8.03 17.53
N GLN A 170 -19.05 -7.12 18.50
CA GLN A 170 -18.07 -6.04 18.44
C GLN A 170 -16.65 -6.54 18.79
N PRO A 171 -15.63 -6.27 17.97
CA PRO A 171 -14.24 -6.58 18.29
C PRO A 171 -13.80 -5.85 19.57
N ARG A 172 -13.34 -6.59 20.57
CA ARG A 172 -12.83 -6.02 21.84
C ARG A 172 -11.32 -6.23 21.94
N PRO A 173 -10.55 -5.24 22.42
CA PRO A 173 -9.15 -5.45 22.74
C PRO A 173 -8.99 -6.49 23.84
N LEU A 174 -7.92 -7.28 23.80
CA LEU A 174 -7.57 -8.21 24.87
C LEU A 174 -7.34 -7.43 26.17
N ARG A 175 -8.04 -7.82 27.25
CA ARG A 175 -8.00 -7.13 28.55
C ARG A 175 -6.66 -7.27 29.31
N HIS A 176 -5.74 -8.11 28.85
CA HIS A 176 -4.56 -8.54 29.62
C HIS A 176 -3.32 -7.64 29.51
N GLN A 177 -3.40 -6.45 28.90
CA GLN A 177 -2.23 -5.54 28.76
C GLN A 177 -2.13 -4.44 29.82
N LYS A 178 -2.79 -4.58 30.98
CA LYS A 178 -2.68 -3.62 32.10
C LYS A 178 -1.69 -4.01 33.21
N GLU A 179 -0.94 -5.11 33.07
CA GLU A 179 -0.13 -5.65 34.18
C GLU A 179 1.39 -5.65 33.99
N ARG A 180 1.94 -5.06 32.92
CA ARG A 180 3.40 -4.96 32.77
C ARG A 180 3.80 -3.62 32.19
N ASP A 181 3.82 -2.62 33.09
CA ASP A 181 4.71 -1.45 32.99
C ASP A 181 6.17 -1.90 33.24
#